data_AF-A0A3M1WP30-F1
#
_entry.id   AF-A0A3M1WP30-F1
#
_cell.length_a   1.000
_cell.length_b   1.000
_cell.length_c   1.000
_cell.angle_alpha   90.00
_cell.angle_beta   90.00
_cell.angle_gamma   90.00
#
_symmetry.space_group_name_H-M   'P 1'
#
loop_
_entity.id
_entity.type
_entity.pdbx_description
1 polymer ?
#
loop_
_entity_poly.entity_id
_entity_poly.type
_entity_poly.pdbx_seq_one_letter_code
_entity_poly.pdbx_strand_id
1 'polypeptide(L)'
;MAKRNRDTLTGFFRGAIPPTAYGDLIESTFNLLDDGMDVDKENGLKLSAKGASQKLISFYEQMGDRSPAFSIGLETGQQQGLHIMERGKESRLYLQEGGNVGIGTDTPGYRLEVAGMAAMQGRVGTFAQGYVDADGGWHTILDNIDGCRAFEIMAQINDEKDQRHALTYAVLLIAAGRRGTRKQVRTVRAGSPWFWGRLWNKIGFRWRIDEANSTEGLTRYKLQMRSRTHYGKEGGRNKQMFYRITLLWDRNFEQAQYSPPVLTQDTERRDSRSNRPGTPTSPPKPPKDQKDERPGGIRINPR
;
A
#
# COMPACT_ATOMS: atom_id res chain seq x y z
N MET A 1 -40.99 11.26 16.26
CA MET A 1 -41.58 12.59 16.56
C MET A 1 -40.91 13.63 15.67
N ALA A 2 -41.64 14.64 15.22
CA ALA A 2 -41.06 15.74 14.45
C ALA A 2 -40.10 16.57 15.33
N LYS A 3 -38.88 16.84 14.85
CA LYS A 3 -37.90 17.71 15.53
C LYS A 3 -38.38 19.17 15.44
N ARG A 4 -38.35 19.90 16.54
CA ARG A 4 -38.80 21.30 16.65
C ARG A 4 -37.67 22.17 17.20
N ASN A 5 -37.47 23.36 16.63
CA ASN A 5 -36.53 24.35 17.16
C ASN A 5 -37.13 25.09 18.38
N ARG A 6 -36.30 25.83 19.11
CA ARG A 6 -36.68 26.57 20.33
C ARG A 6 -37.79 27.59 20.06
N ASP A 7 -37.79 28.27 18.91
CA ASP A 7 -38.86 29.20 18.52
C ASP A 7 -40.22 28.51 18.42
N THR A 8 -40.28 27.33 17.79
CA THR A 8 -41.51 26.56 17.65
C THR A 8 -42.00 26.04 19.00
N LEU A 9 -41.08 25.59 19.87
CA LEU A 9 -41.41 25.15 21.23
C LEU A 9 -41.94 26.32 22.07
N THR A 10 -41.32 27.48 21.97
CA THR A 10 -41.75 28.69 22.68
C THR A 10 -43.13 29.16 22.23
N GLY A 11 -43.41 29.06 20.93
CA GLY A 11 -44.74 29.32 20.35
C GLY A 11 -45.80 28.31 20.77
N PHE A 12 -45.45 27.03 20.98
CA PHE A 12 -46.40 25.98 21.36
C PHE A 12 -47.05 26.22 22.74
N PHE A 13 -46.29 26.75 23.70
CA PHE A 13 -46.80 27.06 25.04
C PHE A 13 -47.43 28.45 25.16
N ARG A 14 -47.39 29.25 24.08
CA ARG A 14 -47.89 30.62 24.06
C ARG A 14 -49.42 30.60 24.19
N GLY A 15 -49.92 31.00 25.35
CA GLY A 15 -51.36 31.09 25.67
C GLY A 15 -51.79 30.34 26.92
N ALA A 16 -51.05 29.31 27.36
CA ALA A 16 -51.32 28.58 28.60
C ALA A 16 -50.50 29.15 29.79
N ILE A 17 -49.28 29.61 29.52
CA ILE A 17 -48.32 30.15 30.50
C ILE A 17 -47.57 31.30 29.80
N PRO A 18 -47.18 32.38 30.50
CA PRO A 18 -46.34 33.43 29.92
C PRO A 18 -44.94 32.90 29.54
N PRO A 19 -44.34 33.35 28.40
CA PRO A 19 -43.03 32.91 27.96
C PRO A 19 -41.91 33.05 28.99
N THR A 20 -41.97 34.06 29.85
CA THR A 20 -41.00 34.29 30.93
C THR A 20 -40.96 33.17 31.97
N ALA A 21 -42.01 32.35 32.09
CA ALA A 21 -42.05 31.26 33.07
C ALA A 21 -41.42 29.95 32.57
N TYR A 22 -41.17 29.81 31.26
CA TYR A 22 -40.61 28.58 30.67
C TYR A 22 -39.49 28.83 29.64
N GLY A 23 -39.24 30.07 29.24
CA GLY A 23 -38.21 30.44 28.27
C GLY A 23 -36.82 29.98 28.71
N ASP A 24 -36.43 30.26 29.96
CA ASP A 24 -35.14 29.84 30.50
C ASP A 24 -34.95 28.31 30.46
N LEU A 25 -36.03 27.54 30.64
CA LEU A 25 -35.98 26.08 30.52
C LEU A 25 -35.75 25.66 29.06
N ILE A 26 -36.47 26.23 28.11
CA ILE A 26 -36.31 25.93 26.68
C ILE A 26 -34.89 26.29 26.20
N GLU A 27 -34.37 27.44 26.64
CA GLU A 27 -33.04 27.92 26.28
C GLU A 27 -31.91 27.10 26.94
N SER A 28 -32.07 26.71 28.21
CA SER A 28 -31.06 25.91 28.92
C SER A 28 -31.05 24.42 28.53
N THR A 29 -32.08 23.94 27.85
CA THR A 29 -32.16 22.53 27.42
C THR A 29 -31.51 22.34 26.06
N PHE A 30 -30.87 21.20 25.87
CA PHE A 30 -30.30 20.80 24.58
C PHE A 30 -31.38 20.64 23.49
N ASN A 31 -31.18 21.30 22.34
CA ASN A 31 -32.07 21.23 21.18
C ASN A 31 -31.34 20.67 19.94
N LEU A 32 -31.87 19.59 19.39
CA LEU A 32 -31.24 18.85 18.28
C LEU A 32 -31.03 19.69 17.01
N LEU A 33 -31.91 20.64 16.70
CA LEU A 33 -31.82 21.45 15.47
C LEU A 33 -30.92 22.67 15.68
N ASP A 34 -31.11 23.35 16.80
CA ASP A 34 -30.46 24.62 17.08
C ASP A 34 -29.00 24.42 17.52
N ASP A 35 -28.72 23.39 18.33
CA ASP A 35 -27.38 23.13 18.85
C ASP A 35 -26.50 22.32 17.89
N GLY A 36 -27.05 21.90 16.75
CA GLY A 36 -26.28 21.21 15.71
C GLY A 36 -25.76 19.83 16.12
N MET A 37 -26.34 19.22 17.15
CA MET A 37 -25.97 17.89 17.60
C MET A 37 -27.19 16.97 17.66
N ASP A 38 -27.04 15.74 17.19
CA ASP A 38 -28.13 14.78 17.05
C ASP A 38 -27.58 13.35 17.22
N VAL A 39 -28.44 12.41 17.59
CA VAL A 39 -28.06 10.99 17.67
C VAL A 39 -29.14 10.18 16.96
N ASP A 40 -28.74 9.39 15.97
CA ASP A 40 -29.63 8.43 15.32
C ASP A 40 -28.95 7.07 15.09
N LYS A 41 -29.75 6.06 14.76
CA LYS A 41 -29.28 4.67 14.63
C LYS A 41 -28.37 4.46 13.41
N GLU A 42 -28.47 5.32 12.41
CA GLU A 42 -27.76 5.17 11.13
C GLU A 42 -26.39 5.84 11.18
N ASN A 43 -26.33 7.04 11.77
CA ASN A 43 -25.16 7.92 11.72
C ASN A 43 -24.45 8.06 13.08
N GLY A 44 -25.04 7.56 14.18
CA GLY A 44 -24.50 7.75 15.51
C GLY A 44 -24.58 9.22 15.96
N LEU A 45 -23.52 9.72 16.62
CA LEU A 45 -23.41 11.12 17.02
C LEU A 45 -23.11 12.01 15.81
N LYS A 46 -24.02 12.94 15.53
CA LYS A 46 -23.90 13.93 14.48
C LYS A 46 -23.54 15.26 15.09
N LEU A 47 -22.56 15.93 14.51
CA LEU A 47 -22.16 17.29 14.86
C LEU A 47 -22.18 18.13 13.58
N SER A 48 -22.75 19.31 13.65
CA SER A 48 -22.79 20.28 12.57
C SER A 48 -22.18 21.58 13.10
N ALA A 49 -21.18 22.09 12.38
CA ALA A 49 -20.54 23.34 12.76
C ALA A 49 -21.55 24.49 12.62
N LYS A 50 -21.57 25.38 13.61
CA LYS A 50 -22.49 26.52 13.65
C LYS A 50 -21.75 27.83 13.55
N GLY A 51 -22.34 28.76 12.80
CA GLY A 51 -21.80 30.11 12.61
C GLY A 51 -20.44 30.11 11.89
N ALA A 52 -19.70 31.20 12.05
CA ALA A 52 -18.44 31.41 11.33
C ALA A 52 -17.26 30.61 11.90
N SER A 53 -17.36 30.01 13.09
CA SER A 53 -16.19 29.39 13.75
C SER A 53 -15.77 28.06 13.13
N GLN A 54 -16.68 27.39 12.41
CA GLN A 54 -16.54 26.04 11.86
C GLN A 54 -16.09 24.94 12.85
N LYS A 55 -16.05 25.24 14.16
CA LYS A 55 -15.68 24.27 15.21
C LYS A 55 -16.83 23.32 15.49
N LEU A 56 -16.48 22.05 15.67
CA LEU A 56 -17.38 20.98 16.10
C LEU A 56 -17.17 20.65 17.59
N ILE A 57 -15.92 20.54 18.02
CA ILE A 57 -15.53 20.20 19.40
C ILE A 57 -14.40 21.13 19.83
N SER A 58 -14.47 21.64 21.06
CA SER A 58 -13.46 22.54 21.63
C SER A 58 -13.00 22.01 22.99
N PHE A 59 -11.69 21.99 23.20
CA PHE A 59 -11.04 21.50 24.42
C PHE A 59 -10.38 22.68 25.13
N TYR A 60 -10.82 22.96 26.35
CA TYR A 60 -10.28 24.04 27.20
C TYR A 60 -9.45 23.43 28.33
N GLU A 61 -8.37 24.10 28.73
CA GLU A 61 -7.61 23.69 29.92
C GLU A 61 -8.39 24.01 31.20
N GLN A 62 -9.09 25.15 31.19
CA GLN A 62 -9.94 25.62 32.28
C GLN A 62 -11.23 26.22 31.71
N MET A 63 -12.36 26.06 32.40
CA MET A 63 -13.64 26.62 31.94
C MET A 63 -13.64 28.16 31.84
N GLY A 64 -12.72 28.84 32.54
CA GLY A 64 -12.56 30.30 32.47
C GLY A 64 -11.72 30.80 31.30
N ASP A 65 -11.12 29.90 30.51
CA ASP A 65 -10.30 30.26 29.36
C ASP A 65 -11.14 30.95 28.26
N ARG A 66 -10.60 32.02 27.68
CA ARG A 66 -11.26 32.77 26.60
C ARG A 66 -11.27 32.06 25.25
N SER A 67 -10.40 31.07 25.08
CA SER A 67 -10.27 30.30 23.84
C SER A 67 -9.82 28.88 24.14
N PRO A 68 -10.19 27.89 23.31
CA PRO A 68 -9.81 26.52 23.56
C PRO A 68 -8.30 26.31 23.34
N ALA A 69 -7.70 25.37 24.06
CA ALA A 69 -6.34 24.89 23.80
C ALA A 69 -6.27 24.12 22.46
N PHE A 70 -7.27 23.27 22.20
CA PHE A 70 -7.42 22.56 20.94
C PHE A 70 -8.87 22.59 20.44
N SER A 71 -9.07 22.49 19.13
CA SER A 71 -10.40 22.29 18.54
C SER A 71 -10.37 21.31 17.38
N ILE A 72 -11.48 20.60 17.21
CA ILE A 72 -11.81 19.84 16.01
C ILE A 72 -12.86 20.63 15.24
N GLY A 73 -12.65 20.85 13.96
CA GLY A 73 -13.52 21.67 13.11
C GLY A 73 -13.47 21.25 11.65
N LEU A 74 -14.33 21.85 10.85
CA LEU A 74 -14.38 21.66 9.41
C LEU A 74 -13.77 22.87 8.72
N GLU A 75 -13.04 22.64 7.62
CA GLU A 75 -12.70 23.69 6.68
C GLU A 75 -13.74 23.71 5.57
N THR A 76 -14.29 24.90 5.29
CA THR A 76 -15.36 25.07 4.30
C THR A 76 -14.87 26.02 3.21
N GLY A 77 -14.61 25.51 2.00
CA GLY A 77 -14.04 26.33 0.94
C GLY A 77 -13.49 25.52 -0.23
N GLN A 78 -12.36 25.95 -0.78
CA GLN A 78 -11.67 25.24 -1.88
C GLN A 78 -10.94 23.97 -1.39
N GLN A 79 -10.50 23.97 -0.14
CA GLN A 79 -9.89 22.80 0.52
C GLN A 79 -10.80 22.39 1.66
N GLN A 80 -11.78 21.55 1.34
CA GLN A 80 -12.69 21.03 2.36
C GLN A 80 -12.03 19.89 3.12
N GLY A 81 -12.30 19.79 4.42
CA GLY A 81 -11.69 18.76 5.25
C GLY A 81 -12.01 18.90 6.74
N LEU A 82 -11.50 17.95 7.51
CA LEU A 82 -11.54 17.95 8.97
C LEU A 82 -10.18 18.33 9.51
N HIS A 83 -10.11 19.25 10.46
CA HIS A 83 -8.85 19.68 11.06
C HIS A 83 -8.81 19.58 12.58
N ILE A 84 -7.60 19.39 13.11
CA ILE A 84 -7.29 19.56 14.53
C ILE A 84 -6.39 20.79 14.65
N MET A 85 -6.86 21.81 15.35
CA MET A 85 -6.16 23.08 15.52
C MET A 85 -5.68 23.24 16.95
N GLU A 86 -4.50 23.85 17.11
CA GLU A 86 -4.01 24.36 18.39
C GLU A 86 -4.32 25.86 18.49
N ARG A 87 -4.53 26.36 19.71
CA ARG A 87 -4.78 27.78 19.99
C ARG A 87 -3.82 28.70 19.21
N GLY A 88 -4.40 29.55 18.36
CA GLY A 88 -3.66 30.60 17.63
C GLY A 88 -2.68 30.08 16.58
N LYS A 89 -2.84 28.83 16.11
CA LYS A 89 -2.01 28.22 15.09
C LYS A 89 -2.85 27.62 13.97
N GLU A 90 -2.17 27.35 12.86
CA GLU A 90 -2.71 26.55 11.76
C GLU A 90 -3.02 25.11 12.19
N SER A 91 -3.69 24.39 11.28
CA SER A 91 -4.02 22.98 11.42
C SER A 91 -2.78 22.14 11.77
N ARG A 92 -2.84 21.42 12.91
CA ARG A 92 -1.80 20.47 13.32
C ARG A 92 -1.92 19.15 12.57
N LEU A 93 -3.16 18.70 12.39
CA LEU A 93 -3.54 17.57 11.56
C LEU A 93 -4.69 18.01 10.67
N TYR A 94 -4.56 17.74 9.38
CA TYR A 94 -5.58 18.04 8.38
C TYR A 94 -5.93 16.78 7.61
N LEU A 95 -7.23 16.47 7.55
CA LEU A 95 -7.78 15.39 6.75
C LEU A 95 -8.58 16.01 5.61
N GLN A 96 -7.96 16.15 4.45
CA GLN A 96 -8.59 16.72 3.28
C GLN A 96 -9.66 15.76 2.74
N GLU A 97 -10.82 16.30 2.38
CA GLU A 97 -11.81 15.55 1.62
C GLU A 97 -11.19 15.04 0.30
N GLY A 98 -11.40 13.77 -0.02
CA GLY A 98 -10.71 13.08 -1.11
C GLY A 98 -9.44 12.31 -0.69
N GLY A 99 -8.96 12.50 0.55
CA GLY A 99 -8.10 11.52 1.23
C GLY A 99 -6.61 11.86 1.31
N ASN A 100 -6.21 13.13 1.26
CA ASN A 100 -4.86 13.56 1.63
C ASN A 100 -4.80 13.92 3.12
N VAL A 101 -3.66 13.65 3.75
CA VAL A 101 -3.40 13.96 5.16
C VAL A 101 -2.24 14.93 5.27
N GLY A 102 -2.46 16.06 5.94
CA GLY A 102 -1.44 17.06 6.26
C GLY A 102 -1.08 17.04 7.75
N ILE A 103 0.21 17.07 8.07
CA ILE A 103 0.72 17.33 9.42
C ILE A 103 1.43 18.69 9.39
N GLY A 104 0.88 19.68 10.07
CA GLY A 104 1.34 21.07 10.04
C GLY A 104 1.07 21.82 8.74
N THR A 105 0.20 21.28 7.88
CA THR A 105 -0.29 21.90 6.63
C THR A 105 -1.75 21.52 6.42
N ASP A 106 -2.55 22.44 5.89
CA ASP A 106 -3.94 22.27 5.47
C ASP A 106 -4.09 22.12 3.94
N THR A 107 -2.98 22.23 3.21
CA THR A 107 -2.94 22.14 1.75
C THR A 107 -2.06 20.97 1.26
N PRO A 108 -2.26 19.72 1.72
CA PRO A 108 -1.35 18.62 1.38
C PRO A 108 -1.38 18.29 -0.12
N GLY A 109 -0.23 18.39 -0.79
CA GLY A 109 -0.03 18.03 -2.20
C GLY A 109 0.23 16.53 -2.41
N TYR A 110 0.49 15.79 -1.33
CA TYR A 110 0.69 14.34 -1.33
C TYR A 110 -0.30 13.65 -0.39
N ARG A 111 -0.46 12.33 -0.56
CA ARG A 111 -1.32 11.49 0.29
C ARG A 111 -1.02 11.65 1.79
N LEU A 112 0.25 11.81 2.12
CA LEU A 112 0.72 12.24 3.43
C LEU A 112 1.78 13.31 3.21
N GLU A 113 1.55 14.51 3.73
CA GLU A 113 2.52 15.59 3.74
C GLU A 113 2.81 16.02 5.18
N VAL A 114 4.09 16.13 5.51
CA VAL A 114 4.55 16.65 6.80
C VAL A 114 5.29 17.95 6.53
N ALA A 115 4.72 19.07 6.98
CA ALA A 115 5.35 20.38 6.89
C ALA A 115 6.44 20.52 7.97
N GLY A 116 7.54 19.79 7.79
CA GLY A 116 8.65 19.76 8.73
C GLY A 116 9.50 18.49 8.61
N MET A 117 10.22 18.18 9.69
CA MET A 117 11.02 16.96 9.78
C MET A 117 10.24 15.84 10.48
N ALA A 118 10.38 14.62 10.00
CA ALA A 118 9.81 13.43 10.63
C ALA A 118 10.91 12.64 11.36
N ALA A 119 10.85 12.62 12.69
CA ALA A 119 11.68 11.74 13.52
C ALA A 119 11.03 10.35 13.62
N MET A 120 11.79 9.29 13.36
CA MET A 120 11.29 7.92 13.33
C MET A 120 12.28 6.97 14.01
N GLN A 121 11.78 6.01 14.79
CA GLN A 121 12.61 4.91 15.33
C GLN A 121 13.09 3.96 14.21
N GLY A 122 12.31 3.83 13.14
CA GLY A 122 12.65 3.06 11.96
C GLY A 122 11.65 3.30 10.84
N ARG A 123 11.99 2.85 9.63
CA ARG A 123 11.11 2.89 8.45
C ARG A 123 11.02 1.51 7.82
N VAL A 124 9.83 1.15 7.39
CA VAL A 124 9.55 -0.12 6.72
C VAL A 124 9.13 0.14 5.27
N GLY A 125 9.82 -0.50 4.33
CA GLY A 125 9.41 -0.50 2.92
C GLY A 125 8.15 -1.31 2.71
N THR A 126 7.16 -0.71 2.03
CA THR A 126 5.84 -1.30 1.75
C THR A 126 5.59 -1.52 0.26
N PHE A 127 6.55 -1.20 -0.62
CA PHE A 127 6.37 -1.33 -2.07
C PHE A 127 6.29 -2.79 -2.51
N ALA A 128 7.22 -3.61 -2.01
CA ALA A 128 7.20 -5.06 -2.21
C ALA A 128 8.00 -5.77 -1.12
N GLN A 129 7.69 -7.04 -0.88
CA GLN A 129 8.44 -7.89 0.04
C GLN A 129 8.31 -9.35 -0.38
N GLY A 130 9.21 -10.21 0.08
CA GLY A 130 9.11 -11.62 -0.20
C GLY A 130 10.27 -12.44 0.30
N TYR A 131 10.25 -13.71 -0.10
CA TYR A 131 11.30 -14.69 0.18
C TYR A 131 11.79 -15.28 -1.14
N VAL A 132 13.10 -15.48 -1.26
CA VAL A 132 13.71 -16.24 -2.36
C VAL A 132 14.72 -17.23 -1.81
N ASP A 133 15.01 -18.28 -2.57
CA ASP A 133 15.95 -19.31 -2.14
C ASP A 133 17.38 -18.75 -2.02
N ALA A 134 18.06 -19.16 -0.96
CA ALA A 134 19.45 -18.83 -0.66
C ALA A 134 20.42 -19.84 -1.30
N ASP A 135 20.15 -20.24 -2.54
CA ASP A 135 20.82 -21.33 -3.24
C ASP A 135 22.02 -20.92 -4.10
N GLY A 136 22.36 -19.62 -4.14
CA GLY A 136 23.38 -19.06 -5.02
C GLY A 136 22.87 -18.62 -6.39
N GLY A 137 21.64 -19.00 -6.73
CA GLY A 137 20.93 -18.65 -7.96
C GLY A 137 20.38 -17.23 -7.94
N TRP A 138 20.17 -16.67 -9.12
CA TRP A 138 19.54 -15.35 -9.27
C TRP A 138 18.03 -15.49 -9.36
N HIS A 139 17.33 -14.85 -8.43
CA HIS A 139 15.87 -14.86 -8.32
C HIS A 139 15.31 -13.47 -8.64
N THR A 140 14.24 -13.40 -9.42
CA THR A 140 13.55 -12.13 -9.71
C THR A 140 12.73 -11.70 -8.50
N ILE A 141 12.89 -10.44 -8.09
CA ILE A 141 12.19 -9.86 -6.92
C ILE A 141 11.30 -8.67 -7.27
N LEU A 142 11.51 -8.08 -8.46
CA LEU A 142 10.61 -7.16 -9.15
C LEU A 142 10.83 -7.33 -10.66
N ASP A 143 9.80 -7.14 -11.45
CA ASP A 143 9.84 -7.21 -12.91
C ASP A 143 9.01 -6.11 -13.54
N ASN A 144 8.93 -6.11 -14.88
CA ASN A 144 8.07 -5.20 -15.63
C ASN A 144 8.37 -3.69 -15.41
N ILE A 145 9.62 -3.35 -15.05
CA ILE A 145 10.04 -1.98 -14.73
C ILE A 145 10.50 -1.24 -15.99
N ASP A 146 10.00 -0.02 -16.19
CA ASP A 146 10.44 0.91 -17.23
C ASP A 146 10.71 2.32 -16.67
N GLY A 147 11.23 3.19 -17.55
CA GLY A 147 11.50 4.60 -17.25
C GLY A 147 12.56 4.83 -16.17
N CYS A 148 12.37 5.92 -15.41
CA CYS A 148 13.23 6.31 -14.31
C CYS A 148 12.64 5.82 -12.98
N ARG A 149 13.35 4.95 -12.27
CA ARG A 149 12.95 4.42 -10.95
C ARG A 149 14.12 4.41 -9.98
N ALA A 150 13.81 4.60 -8.70
CA ALA A 150 14.74 4.38 -7.60
C ALA A 150 14.11 3.52 -6.51
N PHE A 151 14.86 2.54 -6.03
CA PHE A 151 14.44 1.62 -4.97
C PHE A 151 15.49 1.56 -3.87
N GLU A 152 15.02 1.41 -2.64
CA GLU A 152 15.79 1.00 -1.48
C GLU A 152 15.40 -0.41 -1.08
N ILE A 153 16.36 -1.27 -0.80
CA ILE A 153 16.11 -2.66 -0.41
C ILE A 153 16.87 -3.02 0.85
N MET A 154 16.14 -3.58 1.81
CA MET A 154 16.69 -4.31 2.95
C MET A 154 16.48 -5.79 2.71
N ALA A 155 17.58 -6.56 2.63
CA ALA A 155 17.51 -8.01 2.48
C ALA A 155 18.39 -8.70 3.52
N GLN A 156 17.89 -9.83 4.03
CA GLN A 156 18.60 -10.61 5.03
C GLN A 156 18.40 -12.11 4.90
N ILE A 157 19.34 -12.84 5.49
CA ILE A 157 19.16 -14.22 5.92
C ILE A 157 19.81 -14.34 7.30
N ASN A 158 19.04 -14.86 8.25
CA ASN A 158 19.47 -15.08 9.63
C ASN A 158 19.38 -16.58 9.93
N ASP A 159 20.42 -17.33 9.57
CA ASP A 159 20.46 -18.78 9.78
C ASP A 159 21.11 -19.09 11.13
N GLU A 160 20.30 -19.16 12.18
CA GLU A 160 20.74 -19.41 13.55
C GLU A 160 21.34 -20.81 13.74
N LYS A 161 20.89 -21.79 12.96
CA LYS A 161 21.37 -23.17 13.09
C LYS A 161 22.82 -23.30 12.64
N ASP A 162 23.14 -22.77 11.46
CA ASP A 162 24.49 -22.84 10.90
C ASP A 162 25.33 -21.58 11.22
N GLN A 163 24.76 -20.63 11.97
CA GLN A 163 25.38 -19.33 12.31
C GLN A 163 25.83 -18.54 11.07
N ARG A 164 25.01 -18.63 10.00
CA ARG A 164 25.28 -18.00 8.71
C ARG A 164 24.34 -16.82 8.49
N HIS A 165 24.89 -15.63 8.57
CA HIS A 165 24.11 -14.39 8.51
C HIS A 165 24.55 -13.57 7.32
N ALA A 166 23.60 -12.94 6.64
CA ALA A 166 23.90 -11.84 5.73
C ALA A 166 22.81 -10.79 5.81
N LEU A 167 23.21 -9.54 5.84
CA LEU A 167 22.35 -8.37 5.80
C LEU A 167 22.89 -7.41 4.74
N THR A 168 22.04 -7.01 3.80
CA THR A 168 22.40 -6.04 2.77
C THR A 168 21.37 -4.93 2.70
N TYR A 169 21.86 -3.69 2.80
CA TYR A 169 21.16 -2.49 2.35
C TYR A 169 21.56 -2.18 0.91
N ALA A 170 20.61 -1.91 0.03
CA ALA A 170 20.88 -1.58 -1.36
C ALA A 170 20.06 -0.39 -1.85
N VAL A 171 20.68 0.47 -2.65
CA VAL A 171 20.03 1.52 -3.43
C VAL A 171 20.21 1.18 -4.90
N LEU A 172 19.09 1.09 -5.61
CA LEU A 172 19.05 0.69 -7.01
C LEU A 172 18.37 1.76 -7.84
N LEU A 173 19.09 2.23 -8.86
CA LEU A 173 18.64 3.27 -9.76
C LEU A 173 18.60 2.72 -11.18
N ILE A 174 17.54 3.08 -11.90
CA ILE A 174 17.46 2.87 -13.34
C ILE A 174 16.93 4.13 -14.01
N ALA A 175 17.57 4.52 -15.11
CA ALA A 175 17.11 5.53 -16.03
C ALA A 175 17.09 4.89 -17.42
N ALA A 176 15.96 4.26 -17.75
CA ALA A 176 15.74 3.60 -19.03
C ALA A 176 15.18 4.61 -20.06
N GLY A 177 15.82 4.71 -21.22
CA GLY A 177 15.41 5.63 -22.28
C GLY A 177 15.79 5.14 -23.68
N ARG A 178 15.15 5.72 -24.70
CA ARG A 178 15.30 5.30 -26.11
C ARG A 178 16.73 5.40 -26.65
N ARG A 179 17.54 6.33 -26.13
CA ARG A 179 18.93 6.58 -26.57
C ARG A 179 19.98 5.93 -25.66
N GLY A 180 19.55 5.04 -24.76
CA GLY A 180 20.43 4.32 -23.85
C GLY A 180 19.88 4.25 -22.44
N THR A 181 20.32 3.24 -21.70
CA THR A 181 19.88 2.97 -20.34
C THR A 181 21.05 3.02 -19.38
N ARG A 182 20.90 3.79 -18.30
CA ARG A 182 21.84 3.77 -17.17
C ARG A 182 21.23 3.00 -16.00
N LYS A 183 22.04 2.12 -15.40
CA LYS A 183 21.64 1.26 -14.29
C LYS A 183 22.70 1.33 -13.22
N GLN A 184 22.31 1.52 -11.98
CA GLN A 184 23.22 1.57 -10.85
C GLN A 184 22.69 0.70 -9.71
N VAL A 185 23.62 -0.01 -9.07
CA VAL A 185 23.38 -0.78 -7.85
C VAL A 185 24.47 -0.40 -6.87
N ARG A 186 24.09 0.26 -5.77
CA ARG A 186 24.96 0.54 -4.63
C ARG A 186 24.50 -0.29 -3.45
N THR A 187 25.44 -0.84 -2.69
CA THR A 187 25.11 -1.74 -1.58
C THR A 187 26.06 -1.56 -0.42
N VAL A 188 25.52 -1.61 0.79
CA VAL A 188 26.27 -1.81 2.04
C VAL A 188 25.93 -3.22 2.53
N ARG A 189 26.94 -4.03 2.82
CA ARG A 189 26.78 -5.47 3.09
C ARG A 189 27.49 -5.85 4.38
N ALA A 190 26.82 -6.61 5.22
CA ALA A 190 27.38 -7.31 6.37
C ALA A 190 27.06 -8.81 6.25
N GLY A 191 27.93 -9.65 6.77
CA GLY A 191 27.66 -11.07 6.85
C GLY A 191 28.67 -11.81 7.70
N SER A 192 28.24 -12.93 8.28
CA SER A 192 29.11 -13.73 9.13
C SER A 192 30.22 -14.38 8.28
N PRO A 193 31.44 -14.53 8.82
CA PRO A 193 32.46 -15.32 8.18
C PRO A 193 32.01 -16.79 8.08
N TRP A 194 32.43 -17.48 7.03
CA TRP A 194 32.23 -18.93 6.90
C TRP A 194 33.59 -19.59 6.68
N PHE A 195 33.93 -20.56 7.53
CA PHE A 195 35.18 -21.35 7.61
C PHE A 195 36.50 -20.62 7.23
N TRP A 196 37.43 -20.54 8.19
CA TRP A 196 38.76 -19.92 8.00
C TRP A 196 38.73 -18.43 7.59
N GLY A 197 37.74 -17.67 8.06
CA GLY A 197 37.72 -16.20 7.94
C GLY A 197 37.31 -15.65 6.56
N ARG A 198 36.76 -16.47 5.65
CA ARG A 198 36.32 -16.00 4.33
C ARG A 198 34.93 -15.33 4.39
N LEU A 199 34.87 -14.04 4.00
CA LEU A 199 33.67 -13.15 4.06
C LEU A 199 32.68 -13.35 2.89
N TRP A 200 32.16 -14.57 2.70
CA TRP A 200 31.42 -14.95 1.48
C TRP A 200 29.89 -14.93 1.65
N ASN A 201 29.38 -14.90 2.88
CA ASN A 201 27.95 -14.74 3.18
C ASN A 201 27.51 -13.30 2.86
N LYS A 202 27.06 -13.07 1.63
CA LYS A 202 26.60 -11.76 1.16
C LYS A 202 25.41 -11.94 0.23
N ILE A 203 24.56 -10.91 0.18
CA ILE A 203 23.44 -10.83 -0.77
C ILE A 203 23.82 -9.86 -1.89
N GLY A 204 23.57 -10.27 -3.13
CA GLY A 204 23.86 -9.50 -4.33
C GLY A 204 22.58 -9.12 -5.08
N PHE A 205 22.64 -7.97 -5.78
CA PHE A 205 21.54 -7.47 -6.60
C PHE A 205 22.03 -7.13 -8.00
N ARG A 206 21.15 -7.25 -9.01
CA ARG A 206 21.43 -6.81 -10.38
C ARG A 206 20.16 -6.46 -11.14
N TRP A 207 20.32 -5.58 -12.11
CA TRP A 207 19.33 -5.34 -13.14
C TRP A 207 19.53 -6.27 -14.35
N ARG A 208 18.44 -6.88 -14.84
CA ARG A 208 18.39 -7.61 -16.10
C ARG A 208 17.31 -7.05 -17.01
N ILE A 209 17.46 -7.23 -18.31
CA ILE A 209 16.35 -6.98 -19.24
C ILE A 209 15.28 -8.01 -18.94
N ASP A 210 14.03 -7.57 -18.98
CA ASP A 210 12.88 -8.43 -18.84
C ASP A 210 12.27 -8.71 -20.20
N GLU A 211 12.85 -9.70 -20.88
CA GLU A 211 12.51 -10.05 -22.26
C GLU A 211 11.03 -10.38 -22.43
N ALA A 212 10.42 -11.04 -21.45
CA ALA A 212 9.02 -11.45 -21.50
C ALA A 212 8.03 -10.27 -21.52
N ASN A 213 8.37 -9.16 -20.87
CA ASN A 213 7.52 -7.98 -20.76
C ASN A 213 8.01 -6.82 -21.67
N SER A 214 9.10 -7.03 -22.42
CA SER A 214 9.62 -6.03 -23.35
C SER A 214 8.91 -6.15 -24.69
N THR A 215 8.63 -5.01 -25.31
CA THR A 215 8.06 -4.93 -26.66
C THR A 215 8.97 -4.11 -27.57
N GLU A 216 8.70 -4.14 -28.87
CA GLU A 216 9.42 -3.30 -29.82
C GLU A 216 9.29 -1.81 -29.41
N GLY A 217 10.42 -1.15 -29.21
CA GLY A 217 10.49 0.25 -28.77
C GLY A 217 10.33 0.50 -27.26
N LEU A 218 10.04 -0.53 -26.45
CA LEU A 218 9.95 -0.42 -24.99
C LEU A 218 10.68 -1.58 -24.30
N THR A 219 11.93 -1.32 -23.87
CA THR A 219 12.69 -2.27 -23.05
C THR A 219 12.27 -2.16 -21.60
N ARG A 220 11.84 -3.29 -21.02
CA ARG A 220 11.56 -3.43 -19.60
C ARG A 220 12.69 -4.13 -18.88
N TYR A 221 12.73 -3.94 -17.58
CA TYR A 221 13.77 -4.45 -16.70
C TYR A 221 13.17 -5.19 -15.53
N LYS A 222 13.96 -6.14 -15.04
CA LYS A 222 13.71 -6.84 -13.80
C LYS A 222 14.88 -6.72 -12.86
N LEU A 223 14.55 -6.66 -11.58
CA LEU A 223 15.49 -6.67 -10.49
C LEU A 223 15.61 -8.09 -9.94
N GLN A 224 16.86 -8.55 -9.82
CA GLN A 224 17.16 -9.86 -9.27
C GLN A 224 18.03 -9.77 -8.01
N MET A 225 17.83 -10.74 -7.12
CA MET A 225 18.60 -10.95 -5.89
C MET A 225 19.22 -12.35 -5.88
N ARG A 226 20.35 -12.51 -5.20
CA ARG A 226 20.92 -13.83 -4.89
C ARG A 226 21.70 -13.85 -3.59
N SER A 227 21.82 -15.02 -2.97
CA SER A 227 22.92 -15.30 -2.05
C SER A 227 24.20 -15.52 -2.86
N ARG A 228 25.37 -15.17 -2.33
CA ARG A 228 26.65 -15.45 -3.02
C ARG A 228 27.07 -16.92 -2.94
N THR A 229 26.55 -17.64 -1.97
CA THR A 229 26.84 -19.05 -1.67
C THR A 229 25.54 -19.75 -1.33
N HIS A 230 25.47 -21.05 -1.53
CA HIS A 230 24.35 -21.87 -1.06
C HIS A 230 24.34 -21.94 0.48
N TYR A 231 23.19 -21.70 1.11
CA TYR A 231 23.01 -21.71 2.58
C TYR A 231 22.58 -23.06 3.14
N GLY A 232 22.53 -24.09 2.30
CA GLY A 232 22.04 -25.41 2.65
C GLY A 232 20.51 -25.52 2.55
N LYS A 233 20.03 -26.66 3.03
CA LYS A 233 18.61 -27.02 3.04
C LYS A 233 18.15 -27.31 4.45
N GLU A 234 16.88 -27.06 4.70
CA GLU A 234 16.18 -27.44 5.92
C GLU A 234 14.88 -28.13 5.55
N GLY A 235 14.64 -29.33 6.11
CA GLY A 235 13.47 -30.14 5.74
C GLY A 235 13.38 -30.47 4.24
N GLY A 236 14.51 -30.56 3.54
CA GLY A 236 14.58 -30.81 2.09
C GLY A 236 14.36 -29.60 1.19
N ARG A 237 14.03 -28.42 1.75
CA ARG A 237 13.85 -27.16 1.02
C ARG A 237 15.08 -26.26 1.18
N ASN A 238 15.38 -25.43 0.19
CA ASN A 238 16.45 -24.44 0.34
C ASN A 238 16.09 -23.46 1.47
N LYS A 239 17.09 -23.05 2.26
CA LYS A 239 16.90 -21.92 3.17
C LYS A 239 16.61 -20.65 2.36
N GLN A 240 15.88 -19.70 2.92
CA GLN A 240 15.37 -18.54 2.18
C GLN A 240 15.94 -17.22 2.72
N MET A 241 16.15 -16.26 1.82
CA MET A 241 16.45 -14.87 2.15
C MET A 241 15.16 -14.06 2.09
N PHE A 242 14.95 -13.20 3.08
CA PHE A 242 13.86 -12.24 3.11
C PHE A 242 14.30 -10.90 2.52
N TYR A 243 13.40 -10.18 1.86
CA TYR A 243 13.63 -8.81 1.41
C TYR A 243 12.40 -7.91 1.58
N ARG A 244 12.65 -6.61 1.75
CA ARG A 244 11.67 -5.52 1.64
C ARG A 244 12.20 -4.43 0.72
N ILE A 245 11.29 -3.85 -0.05
CA ILE A 245 11.56 -2.81 -1.03
C ILE A 245 10.76 -1.55 -0.65
N THR A 246 11.45 -0.42 -0.66
CA THR A 246 10.87 0.93 -0.61
C THR A 246 11.04 1.57 -1.97
N LEU A 247 9.99 2.18 -2.50
CA LEU A 247 10.08 3.04 -3.66
C LEU A 247 10.62 4.40 -3.22
N LEU A 248 11.75 4.82 -3.77
CA LEU A 248 12.35 6.13 -3.53
C LEU A 248 11.95 7.15 -4.60
N TRP A 249 11.74 6.68 -5.83
CA TRP A 249 11.35 7.54 -6.95
C TRP A 249 10.60 6.76 -8.03
N ASP A 250 9.54 7.38 -8.54
CA ASP A 250 8.94 7.11 -9.83
C ASP A 250 8.38 8.40 -10.44
N ARG A 251 7.93 8.30 -11.70
CA ARG A 251 7.38 9.45 -12.42
C ARG A 251 6.04 9.93 -11.84
N ASN A 252 5.27 9.08 -11.15
CA ASN A 252 3.97 9.47 -10.64
C ASN A 252 4.11 10.51 -9.51
N PHE A 253 5.24 10.56 -8.81
CA PHE A 253 5.54 11.60 -7.82
C PHE A 253 5.55 13.04 -8.37
N GLU A 254 5.67 13.22 -9.69
CA GLU A 254 5.61 14.55 -10.34
C GLU A 254 4.16 15.09 -10.46
N GLN A 255 3.15 14.25 -10.25
CA GLN A 255 1.75 14.63 -10.42
C GLN A 255 1.18 15.20 -9.11
N ALA A 256 0.42 16.29 -9.20
CA ALA A 256 -0.26 16.94 -8.07
C ALA A 256 -1.29 16.05 -7.34
N GLN A 257 -1.60 14.86 -7.88
CA GLN A 257 -2.45 13.84 -7.26
C GLN A 257 -1.79 12.46 -7.41
N TYR A 258 -0.85 12.15 -6.52
CA TYR A 258 -0.17 10.84 -6.55
C TYR A 258 -1.15 9.68 -6.31
N SER A 259 -1.22 8.78 -7.29
CA SER A 259 -1.83 7.45 -7.16
C SER A 259 -0.75 6.39 -7.32
N PRO A 260 -0.48 5.55 -6.31
CA PRO A 260 0.55 4.53 -6.41
C PRO A 260 0.15 3.48 -7.47
N PRO A 261 1.11 2.94 -8.24
CA PRO A 261 0.83 1.85 -9.16
C PRO A 261 0.36 0.60 -8.39
N VAL A 262 -0.75 0.01 -8.82
CA VAL A 262 -1.20 -1.30 -8.35
C VAL A 262 -0.32 -2.36 -8.99
N LEU A 263 0.48 -3.08 -8.20
CA LEU A 263 1.21 -4.24 -8.67
C LEU A 263 0.42 -5.51 -8.30
N THR A 264 0.09 -6.31 -9.31
CA THR A 264 -0.41 -7.68 -9.13
C THR A 264 0.71 -8.52 -8.54
N GLN A 265 0.57 -8.92 -7.28
CA GLN A 265 1.44 -9.93 -6.68
C GLN A 265 0.98 -11.30 -7.17
N ASP A 266 1.60 -11.81 -8.24
CA ASP A 266 1.53 -13.23 -8.57
C ASP A 266 2.46 -14.01 -7.62
N THR A 267 2.08 -14.05 -6.34
CA THR A 267 2.60 -15.05 -5.40
C THR A 267 1.68 -16.26 -5.42
N GLU A 268 1.64 -16.96 -6.55
CA GLU A 268 1.17 -18.34 -6.52
C GLU A 268 2.19 -19.18 -5.75
N ARG A 269 1.85 -19.54 -4.51
CA ARG A 269 2.39 -20.74 -3.89
C ARG A 269 2.01 -21.93 -4.76
N ARG A 270 2.92 -22.40 -5.60
CA ARG A 270 2.84 -23.75 -6.18
C ARG A 270 3.09 -24.79 -5.09
N ASP A 271 2.11 -25.01 -4.21
CA ASP A 271 1.98 -26.26 -3.50
C ASP A 271 1.37 -27.29 -4.47
N SER A 272 2.24 -27.94 -5.26
CA SER A 272 1.86 -29.09 -6.08
C SER A 272 2.07 -30.38 -5.28
N ARG A 273 0.94 -30.93 -4.80
CA ARG A 273 0.62 -32.33 -4.39
C ARG A 273 -0.55 -32.21 -3.41
N SER A 274 -1.68 -32.88 -3.52
CA SER A 274 -2.10 -34.05 -4.29
C SER A 274 -3.63 -34.09 -4.21
N ASN A 275 -4.32 -34.22 -5.34
CA ASN A 275 -5.58 -34.96 -5.43
C ASN A 275 -5.89 -35.17 -6.91
N ARG A 276 -5.56 -36.36 -7.42
CA ARG A 276 -6.16 -36.89 -8.65
C ARG A 276 -7.43 -37.63 -8.25
N PRO A 277 -8.62 -37.24 -8.74
CA PRO A 277 -9.74 -38.15 -8.85
C PRO A 277 -9.57 -39.04 -10.09
N GLY A 278 -10.15 -40.24 -10.02
CA GLY A 278 -9.93 -41.40 -10.86
C GLY A 278 -9.95 -41.21 -12.39
N THR A 279 -9.13 -42.04 -13.03
CA THR A 279 -9.20 -42.43 -14.44
C THR A 279 -10.61 -42.91 -14.84
N PRO A 280 -11.21 -42.36 -15.91
CA PRO A 280 -12.30 -43.04 -16.61
C PRO A 280 -11.71 -44.04 -17.60
N THR A 281 -12.06 -45.31 -17.40
CA THR A 281 -11.78 -46.44 -18.30
C THR A 281 -12.35 -46.20 -19.69
N SER A 282 -11.54 -46.35 -20.74
CA SER A 282 -11.99 -46.36 -22.13
C SER A 282 -12.80 -47.63 -22.44
N PRO A 283 -13.88 -47.57 -23.23
CA PRO A 283 -14.63 -48.75 -23.63
C PRO A 283 -13.84 -49.61 -24.66
N PRO A 284 -14.04 -50.93 -24.68
CA PRO A 284 -13.27 -51.85 -25.52
C PRO A 284 -13.62 -51.72 -27.01
N LYS A 285 -12.61 -51.83 -27.88
CA LYS A 285 -12.78 -51.89 -29.34
C LYS A 285 -13.40 -53.24 -29.77
N PRO A 286 -14.35 -53.25 -30.72
CA PRO A 286 -14.86 -54.49 -31.31
C PRO A 286 -13.88 -55.12 -32.34
N PRO A 287 -14.01 -56.43 -32.64
CA PRO A 287 -13.02 -57.20 -33.40
C PRO A 287 -13.08 -57.00 -34.92
N LYS A 288 -11.97 -57.36 -35.59
CA LYS A 288 -11.73 -57.29 -37.04
C LYS A 288 -12.41 -58.42 -37.80
N ASP A 289 -12.90 -58.11 -39.00
CA ASP A 289 -13.01 -58.92 -40.24
C ASP A 289 -13.54 -57.95 -41.32
N GLN A 290 -13.31 -58.02 -42.64
CA GLN A 290 -12.50 -58.80 -43.57
C GLN A 290 -12.47 -58.01 -44.90
N LYS A 291 -11.33 -58.07 -45.61
CA LYS A 291 -11.10 -58.14 -47.07
C LYS A 291 -12.03 -57.40 -48.07
N ASP A 292 -11.40 -56.70 -49.02
CA ASP A 292 -11.53 -56.86 -50.49
C ASP A 292 -10.65 -55.78 -51.17
N GLU A 293 -9.49 -56.15 -51.70
CA GLU A 293 -9.19 -56.52 -53.10
C GLU A 293 -8.68 -55.33 -53.95
N ARG A 294 -7.66 -55.65 -54.76
CA ARG A 294 -6.71 -54.81 -55.52
C ARG A 294 -7.37 -54.34 -56.86
N PRO A 295 -6.69 -53.75 -57.89
CA PRO A 295 -5.24 -53.58 -58.09
C PRO A 295 -4.72 -52.34 -58.85
N GLY A 296 -3.39 -52.17 -58.77
CA GLY A 296 -2.56 -51.88 -59.94
C GLY A 296 -2.19 -50.41 -60.20
N GLY A 297 -0.90 -50.18 -60.52
CA GLY A 297 -0.53 -49.00 -61.31
C GLY A 297 0.74 -48.25 -60.93
N ILE A 298 1.90 -48.84 -61.26
CA ILE A 298 3.04 -48.17 -61.94
C ILE A 298 3.84 -47.09 -61.17
N ARG A 299 5.09 -47.47 -60.86
CA ARG A 299 6.26 -46.59 -60.66
C ARG A 299 6.67 -45.96 -62.00
N ILE A 300 6.91 -44.64 -62.05
CA ILE A 300 7.98 -44.04 -62.86
C ILE A 300 8.46 -42.74 -62.16
N ASN A 301 9.71 -42.70 -61.71
CA ASN A 301 10.53 -41.48 -61.64
C ASN A 301 11.39 -41.47 -62.91
N PRO A 302 11.66 -40.32 -63.57
CA PRO A 302 12.91 -39.63 -63.24
C PRO A 302 12.98 -38.11 -63.51
N ARG A 303 14.08 -37.54 -62.97
CA ARG A 303 14.71 -36.23 -63.16
C ARG A 303 14.31 -35.13 -62.18
#